data_AF-A0A022QWX2-F1
#
_entry.id   AF-A0A022QWX2-F1
#
_cell.length_a   1.000
_cell.length_b   1.000
_cell.length_c   1.000
_cell.angle_alpha   90.00
_cell.angle_beta   90.00
_cell.angle_gamma   90.00
#
_symmetry.space_group_name_H-M   'P 1'
#
loop_
_entity.id
_entity.type
_entity.pdbx_description
1 polymer ?
#
loop_
_entity_poly.entity_id
_entity_poly.type
_entity_poly.pdbx_seq_one_letter_code
_entity_poly.pdbx_strand_id
1 'polypeptide(L)'
;MGLTSGNDGSDAMKLCVFDLRRGQTEGQELDKILFFNPADLPLPTQLSVIGLSEGLITFTRIFSPDAPCEVIEAEMHSHVFYEAEPDIWMVMHVLFWLMI
;
A
#
# COMPACT_ATOMS: atom_id res chain seq x y z
N MET A 1 -23.96 -12.16 28.75
CA MET A 1 -22.69 -11.43 28.66
C MET A 1 -21.79 -12.16 27.67
N GLY A 2 -21.94 -11.86 26.38
CA GLY A 2 -21.06 -12.36 25.33
C GLY A 2 -20.23 -11.19 24.84
N LEU A 3 -19.03 -11.01 25.42
CA LEU A 3 -18.03 -10.13 24.84
C LEU A 3 -17.30 -10.97 23.80
N THR A 4 -17.67 -10.75 22.54
CA THR A 4 -16.97 -11.26 21.38
C THR A 4 -15.50 -10.91 21.51
N SER A 5 -14.65 -11.94 21.62
CA SER A 5 -13.21 -11.82 21.54
C SER A 5 -12.87 -11.03 20.28
N GLY A 6 -12.40 -9.79 20.47
CA GLY A 6 -11.90 -8.96 19.39
C GLY A 6 -10.81 -9.74 18.66
N ASN A 7 -11.05 -10.00 17.38
CA ASN A 7 -10.01 -10.48 16.48
C ASN A 7 -8.90 -9.43 16.52
N ASP A 8 -7.73 -9.83 17.05
CA ASP A 8 -6.57 -8.98 17.15
C ASP A 8 -6.19 -8.56 15.71
N GLY A 9 -6.49 -7.31 15.35
CA GLY A 9 -6.33 -6.76 14.00
C GLY A 9 -4.87 -6.56 13.58
N SER A 10 -3.95 -7.25 14.24
CA SER A 10 -2.50 -7.14 14.06
C SER A 10 -2.02 -7.66 12.70
N ASP A 11 -2.89 -8.36 11.96
CA ASP A 11 -2.58 -8.90 10.62
C ASP A 11 -3.70 -8.65 9.59
N ALA A 12 -4.42 -7.53 9.73
CA ALA A 12 -5.41 -7.14 8.73
C ALA A 12 -4.73 -6.76 7.40
N MET A 13 -5.21 -7.37 6.31
CA MET A 13 -4.84 -7.02 4.94
C MET A 13 -4.91 -5.50 4.75
N LYS A 14 -3.81 -4.89 4.31
CA LYS A 14 -3.78 -3.45 4.03
C LYS A 14 -4.07 -3.22 2.57
N LEU A 15 -5.00 -2.33 2.26
CA LEU A 15 -5.29 -1.90 0.90
C LEU A 15 -5.19 -0.39 0.85
N CYS A 16 -4.32 0.14 0.01
CA CYS A 16 -4.24 1.57 -0.23
C CYS A 16 -4.39 1.90 -1.71
N VAL A 17 -4.93 3.08 -1.98
CA VAL A 17 -5.02 3.66 -3.32
C VAL A 17 -4.44 5.06 -3.23
N PHE A 18 -3.50 5.38 -4.11
CA PHE A 18 -2.83 6.68 -4.11
C PHE A 18 -2.57 7.19 -5.52
N ASP A 19 -2.45 8.51 -5.65
CA ASP A 19 -2.20 9.23 -6.90
C ASP A 19 -0.82 9.89 -6.85
N LEU A 20 0.12 9.40 -7.66
CA LEU A 20 1.50 9.90 -7.71
C LEU A 20 1.58 11.38 -8.11
N ARG A 21 0.54 11.96 -8.71
CA ARG A 21 0.55 13.37 -9.13
C ARG A 21 0.22 14.32 -7.98
N ARG A 22 -0.29 13.81 -6.85
CA ARG A 22 -0.71 14.58 -5.68
C ARG A 22 0.33 14.54 -4.56
N GLY A 23 0.26 15.51 -3.65
CA GLY A 23 1.12 15.56 -2.47
C GLY A 23 2.62 15.67 -2.78
N GLN A 24 2.96 16.38 -3.86
CA GLN A 24 4.34 16.62 -4.31
C GLN A 24 5.00 17.81 -3.61
N THR A 25 4.28 18.51 -2.74
CA THR A 25 4.80 19.64 -1.96
C THR A 25 4.84 19.29 -0.48
N GLU A 26 5.81 19.86 0.23
CA GLU A 26 5.99 19.64 1.66
C GLU A 26 4.73 20.04 2.43
N GLY A 27 4.21 19.11 3.25
CA GLY A 27 3.00 19.28 4.03
C GLY A 27 1.69 18.94 3.29
N GLN A 28 1.76 18.53 2.02
CA GLN A 28 0.61 18.05 1.24
C GLN A 28 0.63 16.53 1.00
N GLU A 29 1.52 15.78 1.65
CA GLU A 29 1.70 14.35 1.37
C GLU A 29 0.41 13.54 1.56
N LEU A 30 -0.48 14.00 2.45
CA LEU A 30 -1.78 13.40 2.70
C LEU A 30 -2.72 13.44 1.48
N ASP A 31 -2.58 14.43 0.60
CA ASP A 31 -3.41 14.55 -0.61
C ASP A 31 -3.11 13.43 -1.62
N LYS A 32 -1.98 12.73 -1.46
CA LYS A 32 -1.60 11.54 -2.23
C LYS A 32 -2.53 10.36 -1.94
N ILE A 33 -3.09 10.27 -0.74
CA ILE A 33 -3.92 9.14 -0.29
C ILE A 33 -5.35 9.33 -0.81
N LEU A 34 -5.79 8.48 -1.73
CA LEU A 34 -7.19 8.45 -2.18
C LEU A 34 -8.04 7.53 -1.31
N PHE A 35 -7.46 6.42 -0.86
CA PHE A 35 -8.11 5.46 0.01
C PHE A 35 -7.09 4.67 0.81
N PHE A 36 -7.43 4.34 2.06
CA PHE A 36 -6.63 3.45 2.90
C PHE A 36 -7.55 2.58 3.77
N ASN A 37 -7.30 1.28 3.77
CA ASN A 37 -7.94 0.31 4.64
C ASN A 37 -6.87 -0.52 5.37
N PRO A 38 -6.99 -0.70 6.70
CA PRO A 38 -8.03 -0.15 7.55
C PRO A 38 -7.82 1.35 7.83
N ALA A 39 -8.92 2.12 7.85
CA ALA A 39 -8.90 3.59 7.87
C ALA A 39 -8.53 4.20 9.24
N ASP A 40 -8.55 3.39 10.29
CA ASP A 40 -8.20 3.74 11.67
C ASP A 40 -6.69 3.74 11.94
N LEU A 41 -5.88 3.31 10.97
CA LEU A 41 -4.42 3.38 11.07
C LEU A 41 -3.94 4.84 11.14
N PRO A 42 -2.92 5.14 11.97
CA PRO A 42 -2.36 6.49 12.05
C PRO A 42 -1.86 6.99 10.69
N LEU A 43 -2.15 8.26 10.37
CA LEU A 43 -1.73 8.89 9.10
C LEU A 43 -0.22 8.75 8.81
N PRO A 44 0.70 8.89 9.78
CA PRO A 44 2.13 8.67 9.52
C PRO A 44 2.44 7.25 9.04
N THR A 45 1.69 6.25 9.53
CA THR A 45 1.82 4.86 9.11
C THR A 45 1.30 4.68 7.67
N GLN A 46 0.17 5.29 7.34
CA GLN A 46 -0.37 5.26 5.97
C GLN A 46 0.60 5.90 4.98
N LEU A 47 1.14 7.07 5.31
CA LEU A 47 2.16 7.76 4.51
C LEU A 47 3.42 6.93 4.35
N SER A 48 3.87 6.25 5.41
CA SER A 48 5.05 5.38 5.34
C SER A 48 4.85 4.23 4.35
N VAL A 49 3.66 3.61 4.34
CA VAL A 49 3.30 2.54 3.39
C VAL A 49 3.30 3.06 1.94
N ILE A 50 2.72 4.25 1.72
CA ILE A 50 2.65 4.86 0.39
C ILE A 50 4.02 5.29 -0.10
N GLY A 51 4.83 5.94 0.73
CA GLY A 51 6.19 6.35 0.39
C GLY A 51 7.10 5.16 0.05
N LEU A 52 6.98 4.06 0.79
CA LEU A 52 7.68 2.81 0.47
C LEU A 52 7.23 2.27 -0.90
N SER A 53 5.92 2.23 -1.14
CA SER A 53 5.34 1.73 -2.39
C SER A 53 5.78 2.55 -3.60
N GLU A 54 5.70 3.88 -3.50
CA GLU A 54 6.16 4.81 -4.51
C GLU A 54 7.65 4.67 -4.79
N GLY A 55 8.47 4.53 -3.74
CA GLY A 55 9.91 4.29 -3.88
C GLY A 55 10.20 3.01 -4.65
N LEU A 56 9.49 1.92 -4.35
CA LEU A 56 9.64 0.62 -5.02
C LEU A 56 9.20 0.67 -6.49
N ILE A 57 8.04 1.27 -6.78
CA ILE A 57 7.54 1.46 -8.15
C ILE A 57 8.55 2.30 -8.95
N THR A 58 8.97 3.44 -8.40
CA THR A 58 9.92 4.35 -9.07
C THR A 58 11.25 3.67 -9.35
N PHE A 59 11.78 2.96 -8.35
CA PHE A 59 13.05 2.25 -8.47
C PHE A 59 12.99 1.14 -9.53
N THR A 60 11.95 0.31 -9.51
CA THR A 60 11.81 -0.80 -10.47
C THR A 60 11.58 -0.33 -11.89
N ARG A 61 10.88 0.81 -12.09
CA ARG A 61 10.68 1.44 -13.41
C ARG A 61 11.99 1.78 -14.13
N ILE A 62 13.08 2.02 -13.39
CA ILE A 62 14.41 2.27 -13.96
C ILE A 62 14.91 1.05 -14.74
N PHE A 63 14.57 -0.16 -14.28
CA PHE A 63 15.02 -1.42 -14.88
C PHE A 63 13.98 -2.03 -15.82
N SER A 64 12.71 -1.67 -15.67
CA SER A 64 11.60 -2.18 -16.48
C SER A 64 10.62 -1.05 -16.77
N PRO A 65 10.90 -0.20 -17.78
CA PRO A 65 10.13 1.03 -18.04
C PRO A 65 8.70 0.76 -18.53
N ASP A 66 8.49 -0.37 -19.21
CA ASP A 66 7.21 -0.78 -19.79
C ASP A 66 6.44 -1.78 -18.93
N ALA A 67 7.06 -2.29 -17.86
CA ALA A 67 6.49 -3.28 -16.94
C ALA A 67 6.88 -2.90 -15.51
N PRO A 68 6.13 -2.01 -14.86
CA PRO A 68 6.40 -1.63 -13.47
C PRO A 68 6.18 -2.82 -12.52
N CYS A 69 6.70 -2.71 -11.30
CA CYS A 69 6.59 -3.76 -10.28
C CYS A 69 5.13 -4.21 -10.08
N GLU A 70 4.87 -5.52 -10.19
CA GLU A 70 3.54 -6.12 -9.98
C GLU A 70 3.43 -6.77 -8.59
N VAL A 71 4.48 -7.48 -8.15
CA VAL A 71 4.48 -8.21 -6.88
C VAL A 71 5.87 -8.15 -6.25
N ILE A 72 5.93 -7.88 -4.94
CA ILE A 72 7.11 -8.06 -4.10
C ILE A 72 6.78 -9.07 -3.03
N GLU A 73 7.54 -10.16 -2.99
CA GLU A 73 7.45 -11.20 -1.96
C GLU A 73 8.48 -10.91 -0.87
N ALA A 74 8.00 -10.64 0.34
CA ALA A 74 8.83 -10.61 1.56
C ALA A 74 8.62 -11.91 2.35
N GLU A 75 9.47 -12.16 3.34
CA GLU A 75 9.48 -13.43 4.10
C GLU A 75 8.14 -13.77 4.77
N MET A 76 7.34 -12.75 5.16
CA MET A 76 6.07 -12.95 5.87
C MET A 76 4.84 -12.43 5.12
N HIS A 77 5.04 -11.55 4.14
CA HIS A 77 3.95 -10.85 3.45
C HIS A 77 4.34 -10.55 2.00
N SER A 78 3.33 -10.39 1.15
CA SER A 78 3.49 -9.97 -0.24
C SER A 78 2.84 -8.62 -0.45
N HIS A 79 3.50 -7.76 -1.22
CA HIS A 79 2.96 -6.50 -1.71
C HIS A 79 2.56 -6.69 -3.17
N VAL A 80 1.28 -6.52 -3.47
CA VAL A 80 0.74 -6.55 -4.83
C VAL A 80 0.49 -5.11 -5.26
N PHE A 81 1.04 -4.72 -6.40
CA PHE A 81 0.95 -3.38 -6.98
C PHE A 81 0.16 -3.46 -8.27
N TYR A 82 -0.82 -2.58 -8.43
CA TYR A 82 -1.66 -2.52 -9.62
C TYR A 82 -1.89 -1.06 -10.04
N GLU A 83 -1.51 -0.72 -11.26
CA GLU A 83 -1.76 0.59 -11.85
C GLU A 83 -3.17 0.61 -12.44
N ALA A 84 -4.14 1.18 -11.72
CA ALA A 84 -5.54 1.21 -12.14
C ALA A 84 -5.78 2.22 -13.27
N GLU A 85 -5.06 3.34 -13.21
CA GLU A 85 -5.00 4.39 -14.24
C GLU A 85 -3.57 4.96 -14.23
N PRO A 86 -3.14 5.69 -15.29
CA PRO A 86 -1.82 6.31 -15.29
C PRO A 86 -1.58 7.15 -14.02
N ASP A 87 -0.51 6.81 -13.30
CA ASP A 87 -0.11 7.42 -12.03
C ASP A 87 -1.03 7.15 -10.82
N ILE A 88 -2.09 6.35 -10.97
CA ILE A 88 -2.97 5.93 -9.86
C ILE A 88 -2.75 4.46 -9.55
N TRP A 89 -2.30 4.21 -8.32
CA TRP A 89 -1.84 2.91 -7.87
C TRP A 89 -2.72 2.36 -6.77
N MET A 90 -3.02 1.07 -6.88
CA MET A 90 -3.62 0.26 -5.83
C MET A 90 -2.56 -0.69 -5.30
N VAL A 91 -2.37 -0.71 -3.98
CA VAL A 91 -1.40 -1.59 -3.33
C VAL A 91 -2.07 -2.39 -2.24
N MET A 92 -1.86 -3.70 -2.28
CA MET A 92 -2.42 -4.64 -1.33
C MET A 92 -1.31 -5.41 -0.62
N HIS A 93 -1.34 -5.39 0.70
CA HIS A 93 -0.45 -6.16 1.56
C HIS A 93 -1.19 -7.41 2.00
N VAL A 94 -0.76 -8.56 1.50
CA VAL A 94 -1.36 -9.86 1.79
C VAL A 94 -0.37 -10.69 2.60
N LEU A 95 -0.87 -11.43 3.59
CA LEU A 95 -0.04 -12.39 4.30
C LEU A 95 0.23 -13.61 3.44
N PHE A 96 1.49 -14.05 3.46
CA PHE A 96 1.96 -15.16 2.65
C PHE A 96 1.14 -16.44 2.85
N TRP A 97 0.68 -16.70 4.08
CA TRP A 97 -0.13 -17.87 4.43
C TRP A 97 -1.53 -17.92 3.77
N LEU A 98 -2.01 -16.83 3.16
CA LEU A 98 -3.34 -16.81 2.53
C LEU A 98 -3.32 -17.31 1.06
N MET A 99 -2.14 -17.55 0.48
CA MET A 99 -1.97 -18.00 -0.90
C MET A 99 -1.62 -19.50 -1.05
N ILE A 100 -1.59 -20.26 0.05
CA ILE A 100 -1.31 -21.71 0.12
C ILE A 100 -2.48 -22.45 0.76
#